data_AF-A0A0Q5KC71-F1
#
_entry.id   AF-A0A0Q5KC71-F1
#
_cell.length_a   1.000
_cell.length_b   1.000
_cell.length_c   1.000
_cell.angle_alpha   90.00
_cell.angle_beta   90.00
_cell.angle_gamma   90.00
#
_symmetry.space_group_name_H-M   'P 1'
#
loop_
_entity.id
_entity.type
_entity.pdbx_description
1 polymer ?
#
loop_
_entity_poly.entity_id
_entity_poly.type
_entity_poly.pdbx_seq_one_letter_code
_entity_poly.pdbx_strand_id
1 'polypeptide(L)'
;MDISLTPFQSGNVLILQEEVWQGPGDGLKVTGCFTLRPSGTGLSGEWRRTVKAAPLPVRLTALNVAGVPLQNSSSPGLLKLRAENPLAFLKLNRPWAAAANGRSVREPVSGLSYPQVPGAGAGLRAALQDRLLENAENALDCRSRLGASDEDDGYELTATVTLNTARLLSVREDVWYYCGGAHPDNYTLGLIFDRATGRPVAPGAIWKGLTPARQKALYLAAFTPDPECRGVLNEMAPDFTANLSKRGLELTPTSLPHVVVACGETATVTYSRLRDEANPASPYFGEFYPR
;
A
#
# COMPACT_ATOMS: atom_id res chain seq x y z
N MET A 1 0.69 -17.36 3.11
CA MET A 1 -0.57 -18.12 3.08
C MET A 1 -1.25 -17.92 4.42
N ASP A 2 -2.51 -17.49 4.38
CA ASP A 2 -3.33 -17.30 5.56
C ASP A 2 -4.19 -18.53 5.73
N ILE A 3 -4.31 -18.99 6.97
CA ILE A 3 -5.16 -20.12 7.32
C ILE A 3 -6.41 -19.56 7.96
N SER A 4 -7.56 -19.83 7.34
CA SER A 4 -8.86 -19.48 7.91
C SER A 4 -9.29 -20.59 8.85
N LEU A 5 -9.75 -20.21 10.04
CA LEU A 5 -10.26 -21.14 11.05
C LEU A 5 -11.74 -20.87 11.25
N THR A 6 -12.59 -21.76 10.73
CA THR A 6 -14.05 -21.66 10.90
C THR A 6 -14.47 -22.34 12.21
N PRO A 7 -15.02 -21.61 13.19
CA PRO A 7 -15.31 -22.16 14.50
C PRO A 7 -16.67 -22.86 14.57
N PHE A 8 -16.71 -24.00 15.26
CA PHE A 8 -17.90 -24.73 15.66
C PHE A 8 -17.80 -25.12 17.14
N GLN A 9 -18.94 -25.33 17.80
CA GLN A 9 -18.97 -25.81 19.19
C GLN A 9 -19.77 -27.10 19.30
N SER A 10 -19.27 -28.03 20.12
CA SER A 10 -19.99 -29.23 20.54
C SER A 10 -19.81 -29.39 22.05
N GLY A 11 -20.81 -28.96 22.82
CA GLY A 11 -20.71 -28.88 24.28
C GLY A 11 -19.56 -27.95 24.71
N ASN A 12 -18.59 -28.47 25.46
CA ASN A 12 -17.42 -27.73 25.93
C ASN A 12 -16.19 -27.85 25.01
N VAL A 13 -16.36 -28.39 23.81
CA VAL A 13 -15.30 -28.58 22.82
C VAL A 13 -15.41 -27.49 21.76
N LEU A 14 -14.32 -26.75 21.56
CA LEU A 14 -14.14 -25.85 20.44
C LEU A 14 -13.55 -26.63 19.27
N ILE A 15 -14.24 -26.63 18.14
CA ILE A 15 -13.76 -27.21 16.90
C ILE A 15 -13.40 -26.06 15.97
N LEU A 16 -12.18 -26.05 15.44
CA LEU A 16 -11.77 -25.07 14.42
C LEU A 16 -11.48 -25.84 13.13
N GLN A 17 -12.29 -25.64 12.11
CA GLN A 17 -12.04 -26.21 10.79
C GLN A 17 -10.98 -25.37 10.09
N GLU A 18 -9.91 -26.03 9.67
CA GLU A 18 -8.81 -25.44 8.92
C GLU A 18 -9.16 -25.37 7.44
N GLU A 19 -9.37 -24.15 6.95
CA GLU A 19 -9.69 -23.86 5.56
C GLU A 19 -8.53 -23.13 4.90
N VAL A 20 -8.07 -23.69 3.79
CA VAL A 20 -7.00 -23.12 2.97
C VAL A 20 -7.58 -22.78 1.61
N TRP A 21 -7.47 -21.51 1.22
CA TRP A 21 -7.77 -21.06 -0.12
C TRP A 21 -6.69 -21.58 -1.09
N GLN A 22 -7.12 -22.34 -2.10
CA GLN A 22 -6.22 -22.94 -3.10
C GLN A 22 -6.18 -22.15 -4.41
N GLY A 23 -6.88 -21.02 -4.48
CA GLY A 23 -6.93 -20.16 -5.65
C GLY A 23 -8.32 -20.13 -6.29
N PRO A 24 -8.55 -19.23 -7.27
CA PRO A 24 -9.86 -19.04 -7.90
C PRO A 24 -10.43 -20.32 -8.56
N GLY A 25 -9.57 -21.17 -9.13
CA GLY A 25 -10.00 -22.41 -9.78
C GLY A 25 -10.33 -23.55 -8.82
N ASP A 26 -9.69 -23.58 -7.64
CA ASP A 26 -9.76 -24.69 -6.69
C ASP A 26 -10.60 -24.41 -5.44
N GLY A 27 -10.84 -23.13 -5.14
CA GLY A 27 -11.66 -22.68 -4.02
C GLY A 27 -11.06 -22.97 -2.63
N LEU A 28 -11.92 -22.85 -1.61
CA LEU A 28 -11.58 -23.23 -0.24
C LEU A 28 -11.57 -24.76 -0.11
N LYS A 29 -10.50 -25.31 0.48
CA LYS A 29 -10.42 -26.72 0.86
C LYS A 29 -10.24 -26.86 2.36
N VAL A 30 -11.03 -27.75 2.96
CA VAL A 30 -10.83 -28.17 4.35
C VAL A 30 -9.60 -29.08 4.38
N THR A 31 -8.61 -28.68 5.17
CA THR A 31 -7.32 -29.39 5.27
C THR A 31 -7.15 -30.13 6.60
N GLY A 32 -7.96 -29.78 7.60
CA GLY A 32 -8.04 -30.49 8.87
C GLY A 32 -8.99 -29.82 9.85
N CYS A 33 -9.09 -30.38 11.05
CA CYS A 33 -9.85 -29.81 12.15
C CYS A 33 -9.03 -29.85 13.44
N PHE A 34 -9.02 -28.74 14.16
CA PHE A 34 -8.63 -28.69 15.57
C PHE A 34 -9.82 -29.09 16.43
N THR A 35 -9.61 -29.93 17.42
CA THR A 35 -10.56 -30.25 18.49
C THR A 35 -9.93 -29.87 19.80
N LEU A 36 -10.42 -28.80 20.42
CA LEU A 36 -9.76 -28.10 21.52
C LEU A 36 -10.67 -28.00 22.75
N ARG A 37 -10.07 -28.08 23.92
CA ARG A 37 -10.73 -27.86 25.21
C ARG A 37 -9.96 -26.81 26.03
N PRO A 38 -10.64 -26.06 26.92
CA PRO A 38 -9.98 -25.21 27.90
C PRO A 38 -8.94 -26.00 28.70
N SER A 39 -7.76 -25.41 28.87
CA SER A 39 -6.64 -26.01 29.60
C SER A 39 -5.80 -24.90 30.23
N GLY A 40 -5.98 -24.70 31.54
CA GLY A 40 -5.39 -23.55 32.24
C GLY A 40 -5.86 -22.22 31.64
N THR A 41 -4.91 -21.37 31.26
CA THR A 41 -5.16 -20.07 30.59
C THR A 41 -5.23 -20.17 29.06
N GLY A 42 -5.27 -21.38 28.51
CA GLY A 42 -5.22 -21.62 27.07
C GLY A 42 -6.15 -22.74 26.60
N LEU A 43 -5.83 -23.30 25.44
CA LEU A 43 -6.55 -24.41 24.83
C LEU A 43 -5.59 -25.58 24.60
N SER A 44 -6.07 -26.80 24.74
CA SER A 44 -5.32 -28.00 24.36
C SER A 44 -6.20 -29.02 23.68
N GLY A 45 -5.62 -29.82 22.81
CA GLY A 45 -6.32 -30.91 22.14
C GLY A 45 -5.52 -31.44 20.97
N GLU A 46 -6.18 -31.68 19.85
CA GLU A 46 -5.57 -32.33 18.68
C GLU A 46 -5.97 -31.62 17.39
N TRP A 47 -5.08 -31.61 16.41
CA TRP A 47 -5.41 -31.35 15.01
C TRP A 47 -5.43 -32.68 14.25
N ARG A 48 -6.39 -32.85 13.34
CA ARG A 48 -6.51 -34.02 12.46
C ARG A 48 -6.77 -33.57 11.03
N ARG A 49 -5.93 -34.04 10.09
CA ARG A 49 -6.12 -33.83 8.64
C ARG A 49 -7.44 -34.41 8.12
N THR A 50 -7.73 -35.65 8.53
CA THR A 50 -8.99 -36.36 8.23
C THR A 50 -9.37 -37.22 9.44
N VAL A 51 -10.61 -37.72 9.47
CA VAL A 51 -11.10 -38.59 10.57
C VAL A 51 -10.23 -39.84 10.76
N LYS A 52 -9.62 -40.36 9.68
CA LYS A 52 -8.77 -41.56 9.71
C LYS A 52 -7.29 -41.25 9.98
N ALA A 53 -6.89 -39.98 9.89
CA ALA A 53 -5.50 -39.60 10.11
C ALA A 53 -5.13 -39.64 11.59
N ALA A 54 -3.86 -39.95 11.87
CA ALA A 54 -3.31 -39.83 13.21
C ALA A 54 -3.40 -38.37 13.70
N PRO A 55 -3.79 -38.14 14.95
CA PRO A 55 -3.85 -36.79 15.51
C PRO A 55 -2.46 -36.20 15.78
N LEU A 56 -2.37 -34.88 15.65
CA LEU A 56 -1.24 -34.10 16.14
C LEU A 56 -1.66 -33.35 17.41
N PRO A 57 -0.93 -33.47 18.53
CA PRO A 57 -1.27 -32.74 19.74
C PRO A 57 -1.07 -31.23 19.55
N VAL A 58 -1.99 -30.43 20.08
CA VAL A 58 -2.01 -28.97 19.98
C VAL A 58 -2.17 -28.36 21.37
N ARG A 59 -1.39 -27.31 21.62
CA ARG A 59 -1.53 -26.42 22.79
C ARG A 59 -1.46 -24.98 22.30
N LEU A 60 -2.47 -24.18 22.64
CA LEU A 60 -2.56 -22.78 22.26
C LEU A 60 -2.59 -21.91 23.50
N THR A 61 -1.81 -20.83 23.47
CA THR A 61 -1.82 -19.76 24.47
C THR A 61 -2.16 -18.45 23.79
N ALA A 62 -2.99 -17.63 24.44
CA ALA A 62 -3.29 -16.30 23.93
C ALA A 62 -1.99 -15.48 23.81
N LEU A 63 -1.77 -14.87 22.64
CA LEU A 63 -0.62 -14.01 22.41
C LEU A 63 -0.93 -12.58 22.85
N ASN A 64 -0.11 -12.01 23.72
CA ASN A 64 -0.15 -10.58 24.03
C ASN A 64 0.57 -9.79 22.92
N VAL A 65 -0.17 -9.42 21.87
CA VAL A 65 0.37 -8.67 20.72
C VAL A 65 0.93 -7.30 21.13
N ALA A 66 0.31 -6.63 22.12
CA ALA A 66 0.79 -5.34 22.61
C ALA A 66 2.19 -5.42 23.26
N GLY A 67 2.53 -6.59 23.84
CA GLY A 67 3.83 -6.86 24.43
C GLY A 67 4.93 -7.26 23.44
N VAL A 68 4.61 -7.46 22.17
CA VAL A 68 5.60 -7.85 21.16
C VAL A 68 6.52 -6.66 20.84
N PRO A 69 7.86 -6.79 20.97
CA PRO A 69 8.79 -5.71 20.64
C PRO A 69 8.72 -5.31 19.17
N LEU A 70 8.88 -4.00 18.89
CA LEU A 70 9.00 -3.50 17.52
C LEU A 70 10.35 -3.91 16.93
N GLN A 71 10.33 -4.43 15.70
CA GLN A 71 11.53 -4.79 14.93
C GLN A 71 11.98 -3.69 13.96
N ASN A 72 11.14 -2.66 13.79
CA ASN A 72 11.46 -1.43 13.05
C ASN A 72 11.25 -0.21 13.96
N SER A 73 11.67 0.96 13.49
CA SER A 73 11.37 2.21 14.20
C SER A 73 9.86 2.36 14.36
N SER A 74 9.41 2.93 15.49
CA SER A 74 7.99 3.20 15.70
C SER A 74 7.48 4.19 14.66
N SER A 75 6.36 3.86 14.03
CA SER A 75 5.64 4.73 13.09
C SER A 75 4.13 4.63 13.32
N PRO A 76 3.33 5.65 12.95
CA PRO A 76 1.87 5.59 13.06
C PRO A 76 1.26 4.36 12.41
N GLY A 77 1.67 4.00 11.20
CA GLY A 77 1.17 2.82 10.47
C GLY A 77 1.52 1.50 11.17
N LEU A 78 2.74 1.35 11.69
CA LEU A 78 3.13 0.14 12.42
C LEU A 78 2.34 -0.04 13.72
N LEU A 79 2.08 1.06 14.44
CA LEU A 79 1.25 1.03 15.65
C LEU A 79 -0.23 0.77 15.32
N LYS A 80 -0.73 1.32 14.20
CA LYS A 80 -2.09 1.04 13.70
C LYS A 80 -2.24 -0.44 13.37
N LEU A 81 -1.30 -1.02 12.61
CA LEU A 81 -1.28 -2.46 12.31
C LEU A 81 -1.35 -3.29 13.58
N ARG A 82 -0.55 -2.95 14.59
CA ARG A 82 -0.56 -3.67 15.88
C ARG A 82 -1.94 -3.67 16.55
N ALA A 83 -2.64 -2.54 16.50
CA ALA A 83 -3.92 -2.35 17.18
C ALA A 83 -5.10 -2.95 16.39
N GLU A 84 -5.11 -2.75 15.07
CA GLU A 84 -6.28 -3.02 14.23
C GLU A 84 -6.14 -4.31 13.41
N ASN A 85 -4.92 -4.70 13.03
CA ASN A 85 -4.64 -5.92 12.27
C ASN A 85 -3.44 -6.69 12.86
N PRO A 86 -3.60 -7.32 14.03
CA PRO A 86 -2.51 -7.95 14.76
C PRO A 86 -1.82 -9.07 13.96
N LEU A 87 -2.55 -9.76 13.08
CA LEU A 87 -1.95 -10.79 12.22
C LEU A 87 -1.01 -10.17 11.18
N ALA A 88 -1.44 -9.11 10.49
CA ALA A 88 -0.56 -8.37 9.57
C ALA A 88 0.64 -7.77 10.30
N PHE A 89 0.43 -7.20 11.50
CA PHE A 89 1.53 -6.74 12.35
C PHE A 89 2.55 -7.84 12.64
N LEU A 90 2.12 -9.05 13.03
CA LEU A 90 3.05 -10.16 13.32
C LEU A 90 3.82 -10.64 12.10
N LYS A 91 3.22 -10.55 10.90
CA LYS A 91 3.91 -10.86 9.65
C LYS A 91 4.95 -9.79 9.32
N LEU A 92 4.56 -8.51 9.35
CA LEU A 92 5.35 -7.38 8.85
C LEU A 92 6.32 -6.77 9.86
N ASN A 93 6.15 -7.04 11.16
CA ASN A 93 7.07 -6.61 12.22
C ASN A 93 8.35 -7.46 12.21
N ARG A 94 9.15 -7.29 11.16
CA ARG A 94 10.42 -7.97 10.87
C ARG A 94 11.49 -6.92 10.60
N PRO A 95 12.76 -7.20 10.92
CA PRO A 95 13.85 -6.28 10.57
C PRO A 95 13.95 -6.16 9.04
N TRP A 96 13.91 -4.94 8.53
CA TRP A 96 14.05 -4.68 7.11
C TRP A 96 15.52 -4.58 6.70
N ALA A 97 15.82 -5.10 5.52
CA ALA A 97 17.17 -5.04 4.96
C ALA A 97 17.32 -3.80 4.08
N ALA A 98 18.45 -3.11 4.18
CA ALA A 98 18.83 -2.14 3.15
C ALA A 98 19.09 -2.90 1.84
N ALA A 99 18.58 -2.37 0.73
CA ALA A 99 18.89 -2.89 -0.59
C ALA A 99 20.37 -2.60 -0.94
N ALA A 100 20.93 -3.39 -1.87
CA ALA A 100 22.33 -3.28 -2.28
C ALA A 100 22.73 -1.88 -2.79
N ASN A 101 21.76 -1.11 -3.30
CA ASN A 101 21.98 0.25 -3.78
C ASN A 101 22.12 1.30 -2.65
N GLY A 102 21.88 0.93 -1.38
CA GLY A 102 21.88 1.84 -0.22
C GLY A 102 20.82 2.95 -0.26
N ARG A 103 19.85 2.86 -1.18
CA ARG A 103 18.83 3.88 -1.48
C ARG A 103 17.40 3.37 -1.31
N SER A 104 17.23 2.10 -0.98
CA SER A 104 15.94 1.51 -0.65
C SER A 104 16.05 0.51 0.50
N VAL A 105 14.92 0.20 1.11
CA VAL A 105 14.74 -0.93 2.02
C VAL A 105 13.85 -1.97 1.39
N ARG A 106 14.02 -3.22 1.82
CA ARG A 106 13.19 -4.35 1.42
C ARG A 106 12.46 -4.94 2.61
N GLU A 107 11.14 -5.09 2.49
CA GLU A 107 10.32 -5.82 3.44
C GLU A 107 10.43 -7.33 3.13
N PRO A 108 10.87 -8.18 4.09
CA PRO A 108 11.29 -9.54 3.79
C PRO A 108 10.16 -10.52 3.43
N VAL A 109 8.91 -10.26 3.81
CA VAL A 109 7.81 -11.22 3.63
C VAL A 109 7.09 -11.03 2.29
N SER A 110 6.76 -9.79 1.94
CA SER A 110 6.22 -9.41 0.64
C SER A 110 7.32 -9.38 -0.42
N GLY A 111 8.56 -9.05 -0.04
CA GLY A 111 9.68 -8.87 -0.96
C GLY A 111 9.74 -7.49 -1.59
N LEU A 112 8.76 -6.61 -1.33
CA LEU A 112 8.68 -5.27 -1.89
C LEU A 112 9.82 -4.38 -1.38
N SER A 113 10.24 -3.45 -2.25
CA SER A 113 11.24 -2.45 -1.92
C SER A 113 10.68 -1.04 -1.98
N TYR A 114 11.19 -0.16 -1.11
CA TYR A 114 10.75 1.24 -1.07
C TYR A 114 11.93 2.20 -0.87
N PRO A 115 11.90 3.41 -1.46
CA PRO A 115 12.97 4.38 -1.30
C PRO A 115 13.27 4.76 0.14
N GLN A 116 14.56 4.93 0.42
CA GLN A 116 15.07 5.64 1.58
C GLN A 116 15.67 6.97 1.14
N VAL A 117 15.53 7.97 1.99
CA VAL A 117 16.10 9.30 1.75
C VAL A 117 17.21 9.54 2.77
N PRO A 118 18.49 9.56 2.36
CA PRO A 118 19.60 9.87 3.23
C PRO A 118 19.40 11.22 3.94
N GLY A 119 19.67 11.26 5.24
CA GLY A 119 19.51 12.46 6.06
C GLY A 119 18.04 12.85 6.35
N ALA A 120 17.06 12.00 6.01
CA ALA A 120 15.67 12.25 6.37
C ALA A 120 15.45 12.25 7.89
N GLY A 121 14.65 13.21 8.35
CA GLY A 121 14.18 13.27 9.74
C GLY A 121 13.32 12.07 10.11
N ALA A 122 13.09 11.86 11.42
CA ALA A 122 12.29 10.73 11.91
C ALA A 122 10.87 10.71 11.33
N GLY A 123 10.23 11.87 11.17
CA GLY A 123 8.89 11.98 10.60
C GLY A 123 8.82 11.47 9.15
N LEU A 124 9.73 11.93 8.28
CA LEU A 124 9.76 11.46 6.89
C LEU A 124 10.12 9.97 6.79
N ARG A 125 11.08 9.48 7.60
CA ARG A 125 11.40 8.06 7.64
C ARG A 125 10.19 7.21 8.05
N ALA A 126 9.43 7.67 9.05
CA ALA A 126 8.20 7.00 9.47
C ALA A 126 7.12 7.00 8.37
N ALA A 127 6.95 8.12 7.65
CA ALA A 127 5.99 8.19 6.54
C ALA A 127 6.34 7.24 5.39
N LEU A 128 7.62 7.15 5.00
CA LEU A 128 8.07 6.21 3.96
C LEU A 128 7.96 4.74 4.43
N GLN A 129 8.22 4.48 5.72
CA GLN A 129 7.99 3.17 6.33
C GLN A 129 6.50 2.80 6.27
N ASP A 130 5.60 3.72 6.61
CA ASP A 130 4.16 3.46 6.57
C ASP A 130 3.66 3.17 5.16
N ARG A 131 4.20 3.83 4.13
CA ARG A 131 3.90 3.49 2.72
C ARG A 131 4.34 2.08 2.33
N LEU A 132 5.53 1.65 2.73
CA LEU A 132 5.97 0.28 2.46
C LEU A 132 5.14 -0.74 3.25
N LEU A 133 4.77 -0.45 4.50
CA LEU A 133 3.89 -1.33 5.30
C LEU A 133 2.53 -1.53 4.64
N GLU A 134 1.91 -0.46 4.15
CA GLU A 134 0.61 -0.51 3.47
C GLU A 134 0.69 -1.34 2.18
N ASN A 135 1.70 -1.10 1.34
CA ASN A 135 1.90 -1.89 0.13
C ASN A 135 2.22 -3.36 0.44
N ALA A 136 3.02 -3.63 1.48
CA ALA A 136 3.34 -4.99 1.89
C ALA A 136 2.10 -5.74 2.43
N GLU A 137 1.23 -5.06 3.19
CA GLU A 137 -0.06 -5.63 3.62
C GLU A 137 -0.93 -5.97 2.41
N ASN A 138 -1.08 -5.04 1.46
CA ASN A 138 -1.84 -5.26 0.23
C ASN A 138 -1.28 -6.42 -0.61
N ALA A 139 0.04 -6.51 -0.75
CA ALA A 139 0.69 -7.59 -1.48
C ALA A 139 0.45 -8.97 -0.83
N LEU A 140 0.51 -9.03 0.50
CA LEU A 140 0.25 -10.28 1.23
C LEU A 140 -1.22 -10.69 1.19
N ASP A 141 -2.15 -9.72 1.28
CA ASP A 141 -3.58 -9.98 1.10
C ASP A 141 -3.86 -10.49 -0.33
N CYS A 142 -3.30 -9.82 -1.34
CA CYS A 142 -3.43 -10.21 -2.73
C CYS A 142 -2.91 -11.64 -2.97
N ARG A 143 -1.68 -11.94 -2.51
CA ARG A 143 -1.08 -13.28 -2.61
C ARG A 143 -1.92 -14.35 -1.92
N SER A 144 -2.61 -14.01 -0.82
CA SER A 144 -3.48 -14.95 -0.12
C SER A 144 -4.69 -15.41 -0.97
N ARG A 145 -5.10 -14.61 -1.96
CA ARG A 145 -6.23 -14.90 -2.88
C ARG A 145 -5.82 -15.65 -4.14
N LEU A 146 -4.53 -15.82 -4.39
CA LEU A 146 -4.02 -16.57 -5.54
C LEU A 146 -3.88 -18.07 -5.25
N GLY A 147 -3.74 -18.45 -3.98
CA GLY A 147 -3.59 -19.84 -3.58
C GLY A 147 -2.21 -20.40 -3.92
N ALA A 148 -2.17 -21.58 -4.56
CA ALA A 148 -0.93 -22.25 -4.95
C ALA A 148 -0.53 -21.99 -6.41
N SER A 149 -1.12 -20.99 -7.07
CA SER A 149 -0.81 -20.67 -8.46
C SER A 149 0.66 -20.24 -8.64
N ASP A 150 1.29 -20.73 -9.71
CA ASP A 150 2.66 -20.39 -10.13
C ASP A 150 2.79 -18.98 -10.74
N GLU A 151 1.78 -18.12 -10.62
CA GLU A 151 1.88 -16.72 -11.00
C GLU A 151 2.74 -15.98 -9.96
N ASP A 152 4.05 -15.96 -10.22
CA ASP A 152 5.07 -15.25 -9.45
C ASP A 152 4.60 -13.80 -9.16
N ASP A 153 4.15 -13.59 -7.92
CA ASP A 153 3.80 -12.31 -7.29
C ASP A 153 2.80 -11.42 -8.04
N GLY A 154 1.50 -11.72 -7.90
CA GLY A 154 0.38 -10.88 -8.38
C GLY A 154 0.25 -9.49 -7.72
N TYR A 155 1.33 -8.92 -7.19
CA TYR A 155 1.40 -7.53 -6.73
C TYR A 155 2.81 -7.00 -6.94
N GLU A 156 2.93 -5.99 -7.80
CA GLU A 156 4.18 -5.30 -8.12
C GLU A 156 4.09 -3.84 -7.68
N LEU A 157 5.19 -3.33 -7.11
CA LEU A 157 5.33 -1.94 -6.72
C LEU A 157 6.62 -1.36 -7.29
N THR A 158 6.50 -0.27 -8.03
CA THR A 158 7.61 0.63 -8.36
C THR A 158 7.44 1.95 -7.65
N ALA A 159 8.28 2.22 -6.65
CA ALA A 159 8.29 3.50 -5.93
C ALA A 159 9.53 4.33 -6.28
N THR A 160 9.33 5.51 -6.88
CA THR A 160 10.39 6.37 -7.40
C THR A 160 10.36 7.74 -6.73
N VAL A 161 11.50 8.20 -6.21
CA VAL A 161 11.65 9.60 -5.77
C VAL A 161 11.72 10.49 -7.01
N THR A 162 10.67 11.29 -7.25
CA THR A 162 10.52 12.15 -8.43
C THR A 162 11.01 13.57 -8.19
N LEU A 163 11.01 14.02 -6.93
CA LEU A 163 11.63 15.28 -6.50
C LEU A 163 12.20 15.16 -5.08
N ASN A 164 13.35 15.79 -4.85
CA ASN A 164 13.96 15.87 -3.51
C ASN A 164 14.65 17.22 -3.34
N THR A 165 13.97 18.19 -2.73
CA THR A 165 14.46 19.56 -2.49
C THR A 165 14.68 19.83 -1.01
N ALA A 166 15.01 21.04 -0.58
CA ALA A 166 15.29 21.29 0.84
C ALA A 166 14.08 21.00 1.75
N ARG A 167 12.87 21.37 1.32
CA ARG A 167 11.63 21.21 2.11
C ARG A 167 10.71 20.10 1.63
N LEU A 168 10.81 19.66 0.37
CA LEU A 168 9.86 18.71 -0.20
C LEU A 168 10.53 17.43 -0.70
N LEU A 169 9.88 16.31 -0.42
CA LEU A 169 10.12 15.04 -1.10
C LEU A 169 8.87 14.71 -1.89
N SER A 170 9.03 14.27 -3.13
CA SER A 170 7.94 13.65 -3.88
C SER A 170 8.31 12.25 -4.32
N VAL A 171 7.35 11.34 -4.19
CA VAL A 171 7.44 9.94 -4.59
C VAL A 171 6.28 9.66 -5.54
N ARG A 172 6.55 8.85 -6.56
CA ARG A 172 5.54 8.23 -7.41
C ARG A 172 5.55 6.74 -7.13
N GLU A 173 4.39 6.18 -6.83
CA GLU A 173 4.16 4.75 -6.77
C GLU A 173 3.38 4.34 -8.02
N ASP A 174 3.89 3.37 -8.74
CA ASP A 174 3.17 2.67 -9.80
C ASP A 174 2.96 1.23 -9.32
N VAL A 175 1.70 0.83 -9.23
CA VAL A 175 1.30 -0.48 -8.71
C VAL A 175 0.55 -1.23 -9.79
N TRP A 176 0.94 -2.48 -9.99
CA TRP A 176 0.20 -3.46 -10.78
C TRP A 176 -0.18 -4.62 -9.87
N TYR A 177 -1.38 -5.17 -10.03
CA TYR A 177 -1.78 -6.35 -9.28
C TYR A 177 -2.77 -7.24 -10.01
N TYR A 178 -2.74 -8.52 -9.65
CA TYR A 178 -3.73 -9.52 -9.96
C TYR A 178 -3.95 -10.39 -8.72
N CYS A 179 -5.16 -10.35 -8.16
CA CYS A 179 -5.49 -11.08 -6.93
C CYS A 179 -6.56 -12.17 -7.17
N GLY A 180 -6.57 -12.76 -8.37
CA GLY A 180 -7.51 -13.83 -8.74
C GLY A 180 -8.85 -13.37 -9.33
N GLY A 181 -8.93 -12.12 -9.82
CA GLY A 181 -10.11 -11.55 -10.48
C GLY A 181 -10.22 -11.93 -11.96
N ALA A 182 -11.10 -11.23 -12.69
CA ALA A 182 -11.28 -11.44 -14.13
C ALA A 182 -10.09 -10.93 -14.97
N HIS A 183 -9.42 -9.87 -14.50
CA HIS A 183 -8.27 -9.24 -15.15
C HIS A 183 -7.38 -8.58 -14.09
N PRO A 184 -6.10 -8.31 -14.40
CA PRO A 184 -5.26 -7.47 -13.57
C PRO A 184 -5.76 -6.02 -13.54
N ASP A 185 -5.21 -5.25 -12.62
CA ASP A 185 -5.49 -3.83 -12.47
C ASP A 185 -4.24 -3.09 -12.04
N ASN A 186 -4.23 -1.78 -12.23
CA ASN A 186 -3.09 -0.94 -11.90
C ASN A 186 -3.54 0.46 -11.47
N TYR A 187 -2.69 1.10 -10.67
CA TYR A 187 -2.87 2.52 -10.36
C TYR A 187 -1.53 3.21 -10.19
N THR A 188 -1.58 4.53 -10.34
CA THR A 188 -0.49 5.42 -9.98
C THR A 188 -0.92 6.22 -8.75
N LEU A 189 0.01 6.40 -7.81
CA LEU A 189 -0.15 7.30 -6.68
C LEU A 189 1.05 8.27 -6.60
N GLY A 190 0.75 9.56 -6.69
CA GLY A 190 1.67 10.63 -6.38
C GLY A 190 1.59 11.03 -4.92
N LEU A 191 2.76 11.14 -4.29
CA LEU A 191 2.93 11.53 -2.90
C LEU A 191 3.86 12.74 -2.83
N ILE A 192 3.51 13.70 -1.98
CA ILE A 192 4.32 14.88 -1.69
C ILE A 192 4.38 15.01 -0.17
N PHE A 193 5.60 15.05 0.37
CA PHE A 193 5.86 15.14 1.79
C PHE A 193 6.67 16.39 2.13
N ASP A 194 6.33 17.03 3.25
CA ASP A 194 7.24 17.94 3.92
C ASP A 194 8.39 17.13 4.52
N ARG A 195 9.63 17.48 4.18
CA ARG A 195 10.82 16.69 4.55
C ARG A 195 11.12 16.72 6.04
N ALA A 196 10.77 17.80 6.73
CA ALA A 196 11.06 17.95 8.16
C ALA A 196 10.11 17.08 8.99
N THR A 197 8.83 17.09 8.63
CA THR A 197 7.75 16.50 9.43
C THR A 197 7.28 15.14 8.91
N GLY A 198 7.52 14.82 7.63
CA GLY A 198 6.94 13.66 6.95
C GLY A 198 5.45 13.79 6.67
N ARG A 199 4.84 14.96 6.91
CA ARG A 199 3.41 15.16 6.67
C ARG A 199 3.12 15.28 5.17
N PRO A 200 1.99 14.75 4.69
CA PRO A 200 1.57 14.94 3.31
C PRO A 200 1.30 16.42 3.03
N VAL A 201 1.68 16.87 1.84
CA VAL A 201 1.48 18.25 1.36
C VAL A 201 0.62 18.19 0.12
N ALA A 202 -0.65 18.59 0.23
CA ALA A 202 -1.51 18.70 -0.93
C ALA A 202 -1.00 19.79 -1.90
N PRO A 203 -1.18 19.64 -3.23
CA PRO A 203 -0.81 20.67 -4.20
C PRO A 203 -1.38 22.06 -3.86
N GLY A 204 -2.60 22.13 -3.32
CA GLY A 204 -3.24 23.38 -2.89
C GLY A 204 -2.50 24.14 -1.77
N ALA A 205 -1.65 23.47 -0.99
CA ALA A 205 -0.80 24.13 0.02
C ALA A 205 0.44 24.81 -0.60
N ILE A 206 0.84 24.38 -1.80
CA ILE A 206 1.92 24.99 -2.59
C ILE A 206 1.34 26.07 -3.50
N TRP A 207 0.26 25.73 -4.22
CA TRP A 207 -0.45 26.59 -5.16
C TRP A 207 -1.90 26.78 -4.71
N LYS A 208 -2.17 27.87 -3.99
CA LYS A 208 -3.51 28.13 -3.42
C LYS A 208 -4.62 28.24 -4.48
N GLY A 209 -4.29 28.69 -5.70
CA GLY A 209 -5.24 28.77 -6.81
C GLY A 209 -5.57 27.42 -7.47
N LEU A 210 -4.81 26.36 -7.13
CA LEU A 210 -4.89 25.06 -7.77
C LEU A 210 -6.04 24.19 -7.23
N THR A 211 -7.26 24.65 -7.45
CA THR A 211 -8.50 23.89 -7.20
C THR A 211 -8.59 22.66 -8.10
N PRO A 212 -9.42 21.65 -7.78
CA PRO A 212 -9.63 20.48 -8.65
C PRO A 212 -10.02 20.87 -10.09
N ALA A 213 -10.97 21.80 -10.25
CA ALA A 213 -11.35 22.30 -11.58
C ALA A 213 -10.18 22.94 -12.33
N ARG A 214 -9.31 23.67 -11.62
CA ARG A 214 -8.11 24.26 -12.20
C ARG A 214 -7.08 23.20 -12.59
N GLN A 215 -6.91 22.15 -11.80
CA GLN A 215 -6.07 21.00 -12.15
C GLN A 215 -6.55 20.35 -13.45
N LYS A 216 -7.87 20.10 -13.58
CA LYS A 216 -8.45 19.56 -14.82
C LYS A 216 -8.17 20.44 -16.02
N ALA A 217 -8.38 21.75 -15.90
CA ALA A 217 -8.12 22.69 -17.00
C ALA A 217 -6.64 22.69 -17.42
N LEU A 218 -5.71 22.67 -16.44
CA LEU A 218 -4.28 22.64 -16.70
C LEU A 218 -3.83 21.29 -17.30
N TYR A 219 -4.41 20.19 -16.83
CA TYR A 219 -4.20 18.85 -17.37
C TYR A 219 -4.62 18.78 -18.84
N LEU A 220 -5.85 19.17 -19.17
CA LEU A 220 -6.36 19.16 -20.54
C LEU A 220 -5.57 20.09 -21.48
N ALA A 221 -4.95 21.16 -20.95
CA ALA A 221 -4.06 22.04 -21.70
C ALA A 221 -2.60 21.53 -21.82
N ALA A 222 -2.22 20.52 -21.04
CA ALA A 222 -0.90 19.92 -21.04
C ALA A 222 -0.86 18.52 -21.68
N PHE A 223 -2.01 17.88 -21.82
CA PHE A 223 -2.16 16.53 -22.38
C PHE A 223 -2.85 16.58 -23.74
N THR A 224 -2.33 15.82 -24.72
CA THR A 224 -2.96 15.66 -26.03
C THR A 224 -3.47 14.23 -26.14
N PRO A 225 -4.78 13.99 -25.90
CA PRO A 225 -5.32 12.65 -25.97
C PRO A 225 -5.55 12.22 -27.42
N ASP A 226 -5.64 10.90 -27.61
CA ASP A 226 -6.22 10.34 -28.82
C ASP A 226 -7.63 10.88 -29.06
N PRO A 227 -8.07 11.00 -30.33
CA PRO A 227 -9.37 11.59 -30.66
C PRO A 227 -10.55 10.92 -29.95
N GLU A 228 -10.51 9.60 -29.75
CA GLU A 228 -11.55 8.82 -29.06
C GLU A 228 -11.62 9.10 -27.55
N CYS A 229 -10.49 9.49 -26.94
CA CYS A 229 -10.38 9.74 -25.52
C CYS A 229 -10.79 11.17 -25.11
N ARG A 230 -10.95 12.08 -26.08
CA ARG A 230 -11.24 13.49 -25.80
C ARG A 230 -12.57 13.68 -25.05
N GLY A 231 -13.62 12.97 -25.44
CA GLY A 231 -14.92 13.04 -24.77
C GLY A 231 -14.82 12.58 -23.32
N VAL A 232 -14.20 11.41 -23.10
CA VAL A 232 -13.98 10.82 -21.78
C VAL A 232 -13.25 11.78 -20.85
N LEU A 233 -12.12 12.35 -21.29
CA LEU A 233 -11.34 13.28 -20.46
C LEU A 233 -12.03 14.62 -20.21
N ASN A 234 -12.88 15.08 -21.14
CA ASN A 234 -13.66 16.29 -20.94
C ASN A 234 -14.77 16.10 -19.90
N GLU A 235 -15.31 14.88 -19.78
CA GLU A 235 -16.42 14.55 -18.86
C GLU A 235 -15.94 14.02 -17.50
N MET A 236 -14.68 13.55 -17.39
CA MET A 236 -14.16 12.98 -16.15
C MET A 236 -14.26 13.92 -14.94
N ALA A 237 -14.43 13.36 -13.74
CA ALA A 237 -14.33 14.13 -12.52
C ALA A 237 -12.92 14.76 -12.39
N PRO A 238 -12.77 15.93 -11.76
CA PRO A 238 -11.49 16.60 -11.62
C PRO A 238 -10.61 15.98 -10.53
N ASP A 239 -10.55 14.66 -10.45
CA ASP A 239 -9.81 13.91 -9.44
C ASP A 239 -8.48 13.43 -10.00
N PHE A 240 -7.40 13.85 -9.35
CA PHE A 240 -6.04 13.55 -9.76
C PHE A 240 -5.23 13.11 -8.56
N THR A 241 -4.31 12.20 -8.82
CA THR A 241 -3.12 12.10 -7.99
C THR A 241 -2.03 13.02 -8.53
N ALA A 242 -1.15 13.48 -7.63
CA ALA A 242 -0.17 14.48 -7.95
C ALA A 242 1.19 14.16 -7.34
N ASN A 243 2.23 14.22 -8.16
CA ASN A 243 3.61 14.21 -7.71
C ASN A 243 4.39 15.38 -8.32
N LEU A 244 5.56 15.68 -7.77
CA LEU A 244 6.43 16.73 -8.26
C LEU A 244 7.61 16.10 -8.98
N SER A 245 8.05 16.70 -10.08
CA SER A 245 9.31 16.37 -10.72
C SER A 245 10.10 17.64 -11.02
N LYS A 246 11.36 17.50 -11.45
CA LYS A 246 12.15 18.68 -11.85
C LYS A 246 11.49 19.51 -12.97
N ARG A 247 10.57 18.93 -13.73
CA ARG A 247 9.89 19.59 -14.86
C ARG A 247 8.61 20.33 -14.44
N GLY A 248 7.99 19.95 -13.33
CA GLY A 248 6.72 20.53 -12.91
C GLY A 248 5.90 19.66 -11.97
N LEU A 249 4.61 20.00 -11.88
CA LEU A 249 3.58 19.18 -11.24
C LEU A 249 3.11 18.12 -12.24
N GLU A 250 3.21 16.86 -11.85
CA GLU A 250 2.72 15.72 -12.63
C GLU A 250 1.34 15.33 -12.10
N LEU A 251 0.33 15.37 -12.97
CA LEU A 251 -1.07 15.07 -12.67
C LEU A 251 -1.48 13.81 -13.42
N THR A 252 -2.02 12.83 -12.70
CA THR A 252 -2.56 11.59 -13.29
C THR A 252 -4.03 11.46 -12.88
N PRO A 253 -4.97 11.35 -13.84
CA PRO A 253 -6.39 11.16 -13.52
C PRO A 253 -6.61 9.89 -12.70
N THR A 254 -7.49 9.95 -11.68
CA THR A 254 -7.82 8.78 -10.84
C THR A 254 -9.29 8.39 -10.89
N SER A 255 -10.13 9.17 -11.56
CA SER A 255 -11.58 8.91 -11.67
C SER A 255 -11.99 8.20 -12.97
N LEU A 256 -11.03 7.80 -13.81
CA LEU A 256 -11.37 7.14 -15.07
C LEU A 256 -11.87 5.71 -14.80
N PRO A 257 -12.99 5.30 -15.41
CA PRO A 257 -13.41 3.90 -15.37
C PRO A 257 -12.31 3.00 -15.93
N HIS A 258 -12.16 1.79 -15.33
CA HIS A 258 -11.10 0.85 -15.68
C HIS A 258 -10.97 0.60 -17.20
N VAL A 259 -12.09 0.47 -17.92
CA VAL A 259 -12.13 0.23 -19.38
C VAL A 259 -11.54 1.36 -20.24
N VAL A 260 -11.42 2.58 -19.71
CA VAL A 260 -10.90 3.76 -20.42
C VAL A 260 -9.74 4.41 -19.65
N VAL A 261 -9.13 3.71 -18.69
CA VAL A 261 -8.01 4.27 -17.91
C VAL A 261 -6.82 4.65 -18.80
N ALA A 262 -6.61 3.91 -19.90
CA ALA A 262 -5.61 4.22 -20.92
C ALA A 262 -5.82 5.57 -21.61
N CYS A 263 -7.02 6.16 -21.53
CA CYS A 263 -7.27 7.49 -22.08
C CYS A 263 -6.57 8.62 -21.32
N GLY A 264 -6.15 8.39 -20.07
CA GLY A 264 -5.53 9.41 -19.23
C GLY A 264 -4.18 8.96 -18.73
N GLU A 265 -3.12 9.57 -19.24
CA GLU A 265 -1.76 9.40 -18.72
C GLU A 265 -1.34 10.57 -17.84
N THR A 266 -0.14 10.49 -17.27
CA THR A 266 0.43 11.58 -16.50
C THR A 266 0.78 12.77 -17.39
N ALA A 267 0.16 13.93 -17.14
CA ALA A 267 0.55 15.19 -17.77
C ALA A 267 1.47 16.01 -16.85
N THR A 268 2.46 16.68 -17.43
CA THR A 268 3.34 17.59 -16.69
C THR A 268 2.91 19.04 -16.90
N VAL A 269 2.46 19.70 -15.83
CA VAL A 269 2.23 21.14 -15.78
C VAL A 269 3.49 21.83 -15.28
N THR A 270 4.14 22.61 -16.14
CA THR A 270 5.39 23.29 -15.79
C THR A 270 5.21 24.31 -14.68
N TYR A 271 6.24 24.53 -13.86
CA TYR A 271 6.19 25.52 -12.78
C TYR A 271 5.90 26.94 -13.27
N SER A 272 6.35 27.31 -14.46
CA SER A 272 6.02 28.61 -15.06
C SER A 272 4.52 28.78 -15.28
N ARG A 273 3.80 27.74 -15.70
CA ARG A 273 2.33 27.75 -15.87
C ARG A 273 1.57 27.76 -14.53
N LEU A 274 2.22 27.34 -13.45
CA LEU A 274 1.64 27.33 -12.09
C LEU A 274 1.91 28.62 -11.32
N ARG A 275 2.63 29.59 -11.91
CA ARG A 275 3.05 30.80 -11.19
C ARG A 275 1.87 31.66 -10.74
N ASP A 276 0.84 31.76 -11.58
CA ASP A 276 -0.38 32.52 -11.26
C ASP A 276 -1.21 31.87 -10.14
N GLU A 277 -1.02 30.57 -9.92
CA GLU A 277 -1.68 29.80 -8.86
C GLU A 277 -0.89 29.79 -7.54
N ALA A 278 0.35 30.31 -7.58
CA ALA A 278 1.28 30.21 -6.47
C ALA A 278 0.82 30.99 -5.25
N ASN A 279 1.22 30.53 -4.08
CA ASN A 279 1.04 31.25 -2.83
C ASN A 279 2.40 31.80 -2.37
N PRO A 280 2.71 33.10 -2.55
CA PRO A 280 3.97 33.68 -2.09
C PRO A 280 4.22 33.56 -0.59
N ALA A 281 3.16 33.37 0.21
CA ALA A 281 3.27 33.13 1.65
C ALA A 281 3.49 31.66 2.01
N SER A 282 3.44 30.74 1.04
CA SER A 282 3.70 29.32 1.29
C SER A 282 5.17 29.10 1.65
N PRO A 283 5.48 28.27 2.67
CA PRO A 283 6.86 27.93 3.00
C PRO A 283 7.59 27.21 1.85
N TYR A 284 6.85 26.71 0.86
CA TYR A 284 7.38 25.99 -0.31
C TYR A 284 7.59 26.90 -1.53
N PHE A 285 7.17 28.17 -1.49
CA PHE A 285 7.22 29.05 -2.67
C PHE A 285 8.63 29.17 -3.27
N GLY A 286 9.64 29.36 -2.40
CA GLY A 286 11.03 29.52 -2.81
C GLY A 286 11.65 28.26 -3.43
N GLU A 287 11.03 27.08 -3.29
CA GLU A 287 11.48 25.83 -3.92
C GLU A 287 11.28 25.85 -5.44
N PHE A 288 10.27 26.60 -5.91
CA PHE A 288 9.86 26.61 -7.32
C PHE A 288 10.07 27.96 -8.00
N TYR A 289 10.11 29.04 -7.22
CA TYR A 289 10.24 30.42 -7.71
C TYR A 289 11.36 31.14 -6.97
N PRO A 290 12.64 30.73 -7.18
CA PRO A 290 13.77 31.44 -6.62
C PRO A 290 13.80 32.90 -7.12
N ARG A 291 14.32 33.79 -6.28
CA ARG A 291 14.48 35.21 -6.60
C ARG A 291 15.59 35.42 -7.63
#